data_AF-A2E3B9-F1
#
_entry.id   AF-A2E3B9-F1
#
_cell.length_a   1.000
_cell.length_b   1.000
_cell.length_c   1.000
_cell.angle_alpha   90.00
_cell.angle_beta   90.00
_cell.angle_gamma   90.00
#
_symmetry.space_group_name_H-M   'P 1'
#
loop_
_entity.id
_entity.type
_entity.pdbx_description
1 polymer ?
#
loop_
_entity_poly.entity_id
_entity_poly.type
_entity_poly.pdbx_seq_one_letter_code
_entity_poly.pdbx_strand_id
1 'polypeptide(L)' 'MGVTPLHIATRKGYNAIVADLLRAGANPDVLDLLGQKAIVYANPKTKAVFDFELKQNTPEEEEKDEEEEPDDE' A
#
# COMPACT_ATOMS: atom_id res chain seq x y z
N MET A 1 -10.96 -7.03 -4.31
CA MET A 1 -10.93 -7.04 -2.83
C MET A 1 -10.31 -8.35 -2.37
N GLY A 2 -9.15 -8.27 -1.72
CA GLY A 2 -8.40 -9.45 -1.28
C GLY A 2 -6.95 -9.13 -0.93
N VAL A 3 -6.33 -9.99 -0.11
CA VAL A 3 -4.92 -9.82 0.28
C VAL A 3 -4.03 -10.04 -0.94
N THR A 4 -3.34 -8.99 -1.39
CA THR A 4 -2.38 -9.07 -2.51
C THR A 4 -1.00 -9.55 -2.04
N PRO A 5 -0.12 -9.99 -2.96
CA PRO A 5 1.28 -10.28 -2.62
C PRO A 5 1.97 -9.10 -1.92
N LEU A 6 1.63 -7.87 -2.31
CA LEU A 6 2.16 -6.65 -1.72
C LEU A 6 1.74 -6.49 -0.24
N HIS A 7 0.49 -6.80 0.12
CA HIS A 7 0.07 -6.83 1.53
C HIS A 7 0.89 -7.80 2.37
N ILE A 8 1.10 -9.02 1.84
CA ILE A 8 1.84 -10.06 2.57
C ILE A 8 3.30 -9.65 2.75
N ALA A 9 3.96 -9.20 1.68
CA ALA A 9 5.34 -8.74 1.71
C ALA A 9 5.52 -7.56 2.68
N THR A 10 4.57 -6.61 2.67
CA THR A 10 4.60 -5.42 3.52
C THR A 10 4.42 -5.77 4.99
N ARG A 11 3.42 -6.59 5.33
CA ARG A 11 3.17 -7.07 6.71
C ARG A 11 4.34 -7.90 7.27
N LYS A 12 5.07 -8.62 6.40
CA LYS A 12 6.26 -9.38 6.79
C LYS A 12 7.54 -8.53 6.82
N GLY A 13 7.51 -7.29 6.33
CA GLY A 13 8.68 -6.42 6.25
C GLY A 13 9.71 -6.85 5.20
N TYR A 14 9.27 -7.56 4.14
CA TYR A 14 10.12 -8.01 3.06
C TYR A 14 10.43 -6.88 2.08
N ASN A 15 11.24 -5.92 2.53
CA ASN A 15 11.58 -4.69 1.81
C ASN A 15 12.02 -4.91 0.36
N ALA A 16 12.86 -5.92 0.11
CA ALA A 16 13.32 -6.24 -1.25
C ALA A 16 12.16 -6.69 -2.15
N ILE A 17 11.27 -7.56 -1.63
CA ILE A 17 10.10 -8.04 -2.36
C ILE A 17 9.10 -6.90 -2.60
N VAL A 18 8.91 -6.02 -1.61
CA VAL A 18 8.07 -4.82 -1.76
C VAL A 18 8.59 -3.94 -2.89
N ALA A 19 9.90 -3.68 -2.92
CA ALA A 19 10.52 -2.89 -4.00
C ALA A 19 10.34 -3.56 -5.36
N ASP A 20 10.61 -4.86 -5.47
CA ASP A 20 10.47 -5.59 -6.74
C ASP A 20 9.01 -5.60 -7.24
N LEU A 21 8.04 -5.76 -6.34
CA LEU A 21 6.62 -5.69 -6.67
C LEU A 21 6.24 -4.30 -7.18
N LEU A 22 6.65 -3.23 -6.48
CA LEU A 22 6.36 -1.86 -6.90
C LEU A 22 7.00 -1.53 -8.26
N ARG A 23 8.24 -1.96 -8.49
CA ARG A 23 8.92 -1.82 -9.79
C ARG A 23 8.28 -2.63 -10.90
N ALA A 24 7.68 -3.77 -10.57
CA ALA A 24 6.90 -4.57 -11.52
C ALA A 24 5.53 -3.95 -11.84
N GLY A 25 5.19 -2.79 -11.26
CA GLY A 25 3.91 -2.11 -11.46
C GLY A 25 2.79 -2.63 -10.57
N ALA A 26 3.10 -3.29 -9.44
CA ALA A 26 2.08 -3.67 -8.47
C ALA A 26 1.42 -2.41 -7.89
N ASN A 27 0.08 -2.36 -7.98
CA ASN A 27 -0.68 -1.24 -7.45
C ASN A 27 -0.68 -1.28 -5.89
N PRO A 28 -0.12 -0.26 -5.22
CA PRO A 28 -0.10 -0.16 -3.75
C PRO A 28 -1.46 0.20 -3.13
N ASP A 29 -2.38 0.74 -3.94
CA ASP A 29 -3.67 1.26 -3.51
C ASP A 29 -4.77 0.21 -3.48
N VAL A 30 -4.45 -1.03 -3.87
CA VAL A 30 -5.40 -2.14 -3.77
C VAL A 30 -5.81 -2.33 -2.30
N LEU A 31 -7.12 -2.37 -2.07
CA LEU A 31 -7.71 -2.64 -0.76
C LEU A 31 -7.86 -4.14 -0.51
N ASP A 32 -7.49 -4.57 0.70
CA ASP A 32 -7.74 -5.92 1.18
C ASP A 32 -9.21 -6.12 1.61
N LEU A 33 -9.48 -7.21 2.34
CA LEU A 33 -10.82 -7.54 2.82
C LEU A 33 -11.31 -6.62 3.96
N LEU A 34 -10.43 -5.82 4.55
CA LEU A 34 -10.71 -4.86 5.61
C LEU A 34 -10.75 -3.42 5.07
N GLY A 35 -10.71 -3.24 3.75
CA GLY A 35 -10.63 -1.91 3.14
C GLY A 35 -9.29 -1.22 3.37
N GLN A 36 -8.23 -1.96 3.71
CA GLN A 36 -6.92 -1.38 4.03
C GLN A 36 -5.94 -1.58 2.87
N LYS A 37 -5.11 -0.55 2.61
CA LYS A 37 -3.97 -0.63 1.69
C LYS A 37 -2.80 -1.39 2.33
N ALA A 38 -1.90 -1.91 1.50
CA ALA A 38 -0.73 -2.65 1.98
C ALA A 38 0.14 -1.85 2.96
N ILE A 39 0.30 -0.54 2.72
CA ILE A 39 1.16 0.36 3.51
C ILE A 39 0.70 0.54 4.97
N VAL A 40 -0.58 0.27 5.27
CA VAL A 40 -1.12 0.34 6.64
C VAL A 40 -0.40 -0.64 7.56
N TYR A 41 -0.02 -1.81 7.03
CA TYR A 41 0.70 -2.85 7.77
C TYR A 41 2.22 -2.70 7.73
N ALA A 42 2.75 -1.63 7.11
CA ALA A 42 4.17 -1.44 6.90
C ALA A 42 4.89 -0.99 8.18
N ASN A 43 6.06 -1.57 8.44
CA ASN A 43 6.99 -1.03 9.43
C ASN A 43 7.72 0.22 8.89
N PRO A 44 8.42 1.02 9.74
CA PRO A 44 9.08 2.25 9.30
C PRO A 44 10.09 2.07 8.15
N LYS A 45 10.82 0.95 8.11
CA LYS A 45 11.76 0.67 7.01
C LYS A 45 11.02 0.38 5.71
N THR A 46 9.92 -0.36 5.79
CA THR A 46 9.10 -0.69 4.62
C THR A 46 8.37 0.55 4.10
N LYS A 47 7.90 1.45 4.97
CA LYS A 47 7.34 2.75 4.54
C LYS A 47 8.34 3.56 3.71
N ALA A 48 9.59 3.61 4.14
CA ALA A 48 10.64 4.28 3.37
C ALA A 48 10.85 3.65 1.96
N VAL A 49 10.60 2.35 1.79
CA VAL A 49 10.63 1.70 0.46
C VAL A 49 9.46 2.18 -0.40
N PHE A 50 8.24 2.25 0.15
CA PHE A 50 7.10 2.82 -0.57
C PHE A 50 7.39 4.26 -0.98
N ASP A 51 7.84 5.10 -0.05
CA ASP A 51 8.16 6.51 -0.33
C ASP A 51 9.23 6.66 -1.41
N PHE A 52 10.24 5.78 -1.41
CA PHE A 52 11.31 5.80 -2.40
C PHE A 52 10.80 5.33 -3.77
N GLU A 53 10.16 4.16 -3.85
CA GLU A 53 9.77 3.55 -5.14
C GLU A 53 8.56 4.26 -5.78
N LEU A 54 7.57 4.69 -5.00
CA LEU A 54 6.40 5.41 -5.53
C LEU A 54 6.80 6.77 -6.13
N LYS A 55 7.75 7.47 -5.52
CA LYS A 55 8.30 8.72 -6.10
C LYS A 55 9.02 8.51 -7.43
N GLN A 56 9.53 7.31 -7.71
CA GLN A 56 10.22 7.02 -8.98
C GLN A 56 9.24 6.66 -10.10
N ASN A 57 7.97 6.39 -9.78
CA ASN A 57 7.01 5.81 -10.73
C ASN A 57 5.65 6.53 -10.77
N THR A 58 5.57 7.82 -10.39
CA THR A 58 4.33 8.60 -10.50
C THR A 58 4.01 9.01 -11.94
N PRO A 59 2.95 8.49 -12.56
CA PRO A 59 1.92 9.34 -13.15
C PRO A 59 1.01 9.83 -12.01
N GLU A 60 0.85 11.14 -11.89
CA GLU A 60 -0.21 11.76 -11.09
C GLU A 60 -1.56 11.24 -11.56
N GLU A 61 -2.35 10.53 -10.73
CA GLU A 61 -3.83 10.57 -10.62
C GLU A 61 -4.16 9.97 -9.25
N GLU A 62 -4.58 10.79 -8.27
CA GLU A 62 -5.98 10.96 -7.83
C GLU A 62 -6.69 9.64 -7.54
N GLU A 63 -6.98 9.35 -6.25
CA GLU A 63 -8.34 8.98 -5.85
C GLU A 63 -8.61 9.47 -4.42
N LYS A 64 -9.63 10.32 -4.38
CA LYS A 64 -10.36 10.88 -3.26
C LYS A 64 -11.32 9.78 -2.79
N ASP A 65 -11.06 9.17 -1.65
CA ASP A 65 -12.12 8.42 -0.94
C ASP A 65 -12.33 9.06 0.42
N GLU A 66 -13.23 10.05 0.39
CA GLU A 66 -14.14 10.33 1.48
C GLU A 66 -14.92 9.04 1.76
N GLU A 67 -14.88 8.55 2.99
CA GLU A 67 -16.07 8.04 3.67
C GLU A 67 -15.79 8.15 5.18
N GLU A 68 -16.20 9.30 5.72
CA GLU A 68 -16.54 9.45 7.12
C GLU A 68 -17.69 8.50 7.42
N GLU A 69 -17.52 7.60 8.37
CA GLU A 69 -18.64 7.10 9.16
C GLU A 69 -18.45 7.66 10.58
N PRO A 70 -19.30 8.60 11.03
CA PRO A 70 -19.35 8.97 12.43
C PRO A 70 -19.98 7.80 13.19
N ASP A 71 -19.23 7.15 14.08
CA ASP A 71 -19.84 6.29 15.08
C ASP A 71 -20.56 7.20 16.11
N ASP A 72 -21.82 7.52 15.80
CA ASP A 72 -22.84 7.94 16.75
C ASP A 72 -23.09 6.79 17.74
N GLU A 73 -22.65 6.94 18.99
CA GLU A 73 -23.37 6.42 20.17
C GLU A 73 -23.06 7.23 21.44
#